data_AF-A0A2H4GV12-F1
#
_entry.id   AF-A0A2H4GV12-F1
#
_cell.length_a   1.000
_cell.length_b   1.000
_cell.length_c   1.000
_cell.angle_alpha   90.00
_cell.angle_beta   90.00
_cell.angle_gamma   90.00
#
_symmetry.space_group_name_H-M   'P 1'
#
loop_
_entity.id
_entity.type
_entity.pdbx_description
1 polymer ?
#
loop_
_entity_poly.entity_id
_entity_poly.type
_entity_poly.pdbx_seq_one_letter_code
_entity_poly.pdbx_strand_id
1 'polypeptide(L)'
;LSIPQISTGDILREAVKNQTEMGIEAKRYMDAGDLVPDSVVIGIIKDRIREADCRNGFLLDGFPRTVEQAEALDTLLKNEGRSIDKAINLQVPDAELLKRLLSRAEIEGRADDNEVTIKNRLDNYNKKTLPLLDFYAARKKLS
;
A
#
# COMPACT_ATOMS: atom_id res chain seq x y z
N LEU A 1 10.91 10.06 -14.61
CA LEU A 1 11.15 8.62 -14.36
C LEU A 1 10.37 7.72 -15.32
N SER A 2 9.20 8.13 -15.86
CA SER A 2 8.44 7.33 -16.86
C SER A 2 8.24 5.86 -16.45
N ILE A 3 7.94 5.67 -15.16
CA ILE A 3 7.63 4.38 -14.55
C ILE A 3 6.17 4.41 -14.06
N PRO A 4 5.42 3.31 -14.16
CA PRO A 4 4.05 3.26 -13.65
C PRO A 4 4.01 3.34 -12.12
N GLN A 5 2.98 4.02 -11.62
CA GLN A 5 2.57 3.93 -10.22
C GLN A 5 1.65 2.72 -10.04
N ILE A 6 1.92 1.91 -9.02
CA ILE A 6 1.13 0.76 -8.62
C ILE A 6 0.56 1.07 -7.23
N SER A 7 -0.69 1.52 -7.20
CA SER A 7 -1.42 1.81 -5.97
C SER A 7 -2.31 0.62 -5.61
N THR A 8 -1.92 -0.14 -4.58
CA THR A 8 -2.72 -1.30 -4.12
C THR A 8 -4.11 -0.88 -3.65
N GLY A 9 -4.21 0.30 -3.03
CA GLY A 9 -5.49 0.87 -2.62
C GLY A 9 -6.42 1.16 -3.79
N ASP A 10 -5.91 1.69 -4.91
CA ASP A 10 -6.74 1.97 -6.09
C ASP A 10 -7.17 0.69 -6.81
N ILE A 11 -6.25 -0.28 -6.96
CA ILE A 11 -6.57 -1.59 -7.52
C ILE A 11 -7.67 -2.28 -6.71
N LEU A 12 -7.55 -2.26 -5.37
CA LEU A 12 -8.58 -2.84 -4.49
C LEU A 12 -9.90 -2.07 -4.56
N ARG A 13 -9.90 -0.73 -4.58
CA ARG A 13 -11.12 0.07 -4.75
C ARG A 13 -11.83 -0.22 -6.07
N GLU A 14 -11.07 -0.37 -7.16
CA GLU A 14 -11.63 -0.75 -8.45
C GLU A 14 -12.21 -2.17 -8.41
N ALA A 15 -11.50 -3.12 -7.80
CA ALA A 15 -11.98 -4.48 -7.59
C ALA A 15 -13.29 -4.52 -6.79
N VAL A 16 -13.43 -3.68 -5.75
CA VAL A 16 -14.65 -3.49 -4.94
C VAL A 16 -15.77 -2.92 -5.81
N LYS A 17 -15.50 -1.87 -6.59
CA LYS A 17 -16.49 -1.24 -7.49
C LYS A 17 -17.01 -2.22 -8.53
N ASN A 18 -16.14 -3.06 -9.07
CA ASN A 18 -16.46 -4.07 -10.07
C ASN A 18 -17.02 -5.37 -9.46
N GLN A 19 -17.18 -5.44 -8.14
CA GLN A 19 -17.73 -6.59 -7.41
C GLN A 19 -17.02 -7.92 -7.72
N THR A 20 -15.71 -7.86 -7.96
CA THR A 20 -14.89 -9.06 -8.12
C THR A 20 -14.83 -9.85 -6.81
N GLU A 21 -14.49 -11.13 -6.85
CA GLU A 21 -14.35 -11.97 -5.65
C GLU A 21 -13.35 -11.35 -4.64
N MET A 22 -12.17 -10.94 -5.14
CA MET A 22 -11.18 -10.20 -4.38
C MET A 22 -11.74 -8.89 -3.79
N GLY A 23 -12.50 -8.14 -4.59
CA GLY A 23 -13.11 -6.88 -4.16
C GLY A 23 -14.12 -7.07 -3.02
N ILE A 24 -14.95 -8.11 -3.09
CA ILE A 24 -15.93 -8.42 -2.04
C ILE A 24 -15.22 -8.75 -0.73
N GLU A 25 -14.14 -9.53 -0.78
CA GLU A 25 -13.33 -9.85 0.40
C GLU A 25 -12.63 -8.60 0.95
N ALA A 26 -11.95 -7.85 0.08
CA ALA A 26 -11.19 -6.65 0.45
C ALA A 26 -12.07 -5.56 1.09
N LYS A 27 -13.32 -5.41 0.64
CA LYS A 27 -14.24 -4.38 1.13
C LYS A 27 -14.37 -4.38 2.65
N ARG A 28 -14.46 -5.57 3.27
CA ARG A 28 -14.66 -5.71 4.72
C ARG A 28 -13.50 -5.11 5.52
N TYR A 29 -12.27 -5.39 5.09
CA TYR A 29 -11.07 -4.86 5.72
C TYR A 29 -10.94 -3.35 5.48
N MET A 30 -11.24 -2.90 4.26
CA MET A 30 -11.14 -1.48 3.89
C MET A 30 -12.10 -0.59 4.67
N ASP A 31 -13.37 -1.01 4.81
CA ASP A 31 -14.38 -0.29 5.58
C ASP A 31 -13.97 -0.16 7.05
N ALA A 32 -13.35 -1.22 7.61
CA ALA A 32 -12.85 -1.24 8.99
C ALA A 32 -11.54 -0.45 9.18
N GLY A 33 -10.83 -0.12 8.10
CA GLY A 33 -9.50 0.52 8.17
C GLY A 33 -8.37 -0.46 8.46
N ASP A 34 -8.63 -1.75 8.26
CA ASP A 34 -7.67 -2.83 8.42
C ASP A 34 -6.88 -3.07 7.12
N LEU A 35 -5.79 -3.82 7.25
CA LEU A 35 -5.03 -4.28 6.11
C LEU A 35 -5.71 -5.51 5.50
N VAL A 36 -5.89 -5.49 4.17
CA VAL A 36 -6.25 -6.67 3.40
C VAL A 36 -5.16 -7.74 3.57
N PRO A 37 -5.50 -9.04 3.64
CA PRO A 37 -4.53 -10.12 3.85
C PRO A 37 -3.34 -10.04 2.89
N ASP A 38 -2.14 -10.27 3.45
CA ASP A 38 -0.86 -10.15 2.73
C ASP A 38 -0.84 -10.99 1.45
N SER A 39 -1.38 -12.21 1.49
CA SER A 39 -1.46 -13.12 0.33
C SER A 39 -2.19 -12.51 -0.87
N VAL A 40 -3.28 -11.78 -0.62
CA VAL A 40 -4.08 -11.11 -1.66
C VAL A 40 -3.27 -9.97 -2.27
N VAL A 41 -2.65 -9.13 -1.42
CA VAL A 41 -1.90 -7.96 -1.89
C VAL A 41 -0.63 -8.36 -2.63
N ILE A 42 0.09 -9.37 -2.15
CA ILE A 42 1.28 -9.93 -2.82
C ILE A 42 0.90 -10.50 -4.19
N GLY A 43 -0.26 -11.16 -4.31
CA GLY A 43 -0.79 -11.64 -5.59
C GLY A 43 -0.98 -10.50 -6.61
N ILE A 44 -1.66 -9.43 -6.18
CA ILE A 44 -1.86 -8.22 -7.02
C ILE A 44 -0.52 -7.66 -7.51
N ILE A 45 0.43 -7.48 -6.59
CA ILE A 45 1.74 -6.90 -6.93
C ILE A 45 2.48 -7.81 -7.91
N LYS A 46 2.49 -9.13 -7.67
CA LYS A 46 3.14 -10.11 -8.54
C LYS A 46 2.63 -10.05 -9.98
N ASP A 47 1.32 -9.95 -10.18
CA ASP A 47 0.76 -9.87 -11.53
C ASP A 47 1.09 -8.52 -12.17
N ARG A 48 0.97 -7.43 -11.41
CA ARG A 48 1.16 -6.07 -11.92
C ARG A 48 2.60 -5.76 -12.35
N ILE A 49 3.60 -6.21 -11.59
CA ILE A 49 5.02 -5.91 -11.89
C ILE A 49 5.56 -6.60 -13.16
N ARG A 50 4.84 -7.62 -13.64
CA ARG A 50 5.17 -8.40 -14.84
C ARG A 50 4.68 -7.77 -16.13
N GLU A 51 3.80 -6.77 -16.03
CA GLU A 51 3.30 -6.05 -17.18
C GLU A 51 4.42 -5.30 -17.91
N ALA A 52 4.21 -5.08 -19.21
CA ALA A 52 5.22 -4.57 -20.12
C ALA A 52 5.71 -3.15 -19.78
N ASP A 53 4.88 -2.36 -19.11
CA ASP A 53 5.18 -0.99 -18.68
C ASP A 53 6.06 -0.94 -17.42
N CYS A 54 6.04 -1.98 -16.58
CA CYS A 54 6.90 -2.13 -15.41
C CYS A 54 8.34 -2.54 -15.75
N ARG A 55 8.66 -2.77 -17.04
CA ARG A 55 10.00 -3.21 -17.46
C ARG A 55 11.14 -2.28 -17.06
N ASN A 56 10.88 -0.98 -17.08
CA ASN A 56 11.87 0.05 -16.75
C ASN A 56 11.81 0.48 -15.28
N GLY A 57 11.04 -0.22 -14.44
CA GLY A 57 10.80 0.10 -13.04
C GLY A 57 9.34 0.40 -12.76
N PHE A 58 9.03 0.69 -11.50
CA PHE A 58 7.69 0.98 -11.00
C PHE A 58 7.79 1.72 -9.67
N LEU A 59 6.75 2.48 -9.32
CA LEU A 59 6.57 3.08 -7.99
C LEU A 59 5.48 2.30 -7.26
N LEU A 60 5.83 1.62 -6.18
CA LEU A 60 4.85 0.99 -5.31
C LEU A 60 4.29 2.03 -4.34
N ASP A 61 2.97 2.21 -4.36
CA ASP A 61 2.24 3.11 -3.47
C ASP A 61 1.29 2.31 -2.58
N GLY A 62 1.46 2.49 -1.27
CA GLY A 62 0.70 1.75 -0.27
C GLY A 62 1.13 0.29 -0.07
N PHE A 63 2.28 -0.13 -0.60
CA PHE A 63 2.89 -1.45 -0.39
C PHE A 63 4.43 -1.37 -0.44
N PRO A 64 5.16 -2.12 0.40
CA PRO A 64 4.67 -2.95 1.51
C PRO A 64 4.23 -2.12 2.72
N ARG A 65 3.41 -2.74 3.59
CA ARG A 65 2.90 -2.17 4.84
C ARG A 65 3.29 -2.97 6.10
N THR A 66 3.86 -4.15 5.92
CA THR A 66 4.39 -5.02 6.98
C THR A 66 5.79 -5.49 6.60
N VAL A 67 6.60 -5.90 7.57
CA VAL A 67 7.93 -6.47 7.32
C VAL A 67 7.82 -7.75 6.49
N GLU A 68 6.82 -8.59 6.78
CA GLU A 68 6.54 -9.83 6.08
C GLU A 68 6.22 -9.58 4.60
N GLN A 69 5.43 -8.54 4.30
CA GLN A 69 5.19 -8.10 2.93
C GLN A 69 6.48 -7.62 2.24
N ALA A 70 7.36 -6.91 2.95
CA ALA A 70 8.62 -6.43 2.40
C ALA A 70 9.59 -7.59 2.09
N GLU A 71 9.65 -8.62 2.92
CA GLU A 71 10.44 -9.84 2.67
C GLU A 71 9.87 -10.65 1.50
N ALA A 72 8.55 -10.76 1.42
CA ALA A 72 7.88 -11.40 0.29
C ALA A 72 8.14 -10.65 -1.02
N LEU A 73 8.12 -9.32 -0.99
CA LEU A 73 8.46 -8.47 -2.12
C LEU A 73 9.92 -8.64 -2.55
N ASP A 74 10.86 -8.64 -1.60
CA ASP A 74 12.28 -8.87 -1.89
C ASP A 74 12.48 -10.24 -2.58
N THR A 75 11.80 -11.28 -2.10
CA THR A 75 11.85 -12.62 -2.70
C THR A 75 11.27 -12.63 -4.13
N LEU A 76 10.10 -12.01 -4.31
CA LEU A 76 9.44 -11.89 -5.60
C LEU A 76 10.34 -11.17 -6.62
N LEU A 77 10.90 -10.02 -6.26
CA LEU A 77 11.74 -9.23 -7.15
C LEU A 77 13.05 -9.94 -7.47
N LYS A 78 13.66 -10.61 -6.49
CA LYS A 78 14.88 -11.38 -6.70
C LYS A 78 14.69 -12.48 -7.75
N ASN A 79 13.54 -13.16 -7.75
CA ASN A 79 13.19 -14.17 -8.74
C ASN A 79 13.03 -13.59 -10.16
N GLU A 80 12.77 -12.29 -10.27
CA GLU A 80 12.66 -11.57 -11.55
C GLU A 80 13.95 -10.80 -11.90
N GLY A 81 15.04 -11.00 -11.15
CA GLY A 81 16.31 -10.30 -11.37
C GLY A 81 16.23 -8.79 -11.04
N ARG A 82 15.29 -8.39 -10.19
CA ARG A 82 15.01 -7.01 -9.79
C ARG A 82 15.22 -6.81 -8.29
N SER A 83 15.25 -5.56 -7.85
CA SER A 83 15.28 -5.21 -6.43
C SER A 83 14.66 -3.82 -6.20
N ILE A 84 14.25 -3.53 -4.95
CA ILE A 84 13.90 -2.16 -4.57
C ILE A 84 15.16 -1.31 -4.50
N ASP A 85 15.18 -0.19 -5.22
CA ASP A 85 16.26 0.78 -5.18
C ASP A 85 16.16 1.67 -3.92
N LYS A 86 14.97 2.21 -3.67
CA LYS A 86 14.69 3.14 -2.57
C LYS A 86 13.29 2.96 -1.99
N ALA A 87 13.19 3.20 -0.69
CA ALA A 87 11.94 3.38 0.04
C ALA A 87 11.88 4.84 0.52
N ILE A 88 10.84 5.58 0.14
CA ILE A 88 10.70 7.00 0.46
C ILE A 88 9.73 7.14 1.63
N ASN A 89 10.19 7.74 2.73
CA ASN A 89 9.33 8.00 3.88
C ASN A 89 8.82 9.44 3.89
N LEU A 90 7.50 9.60 3.82
CA LEU A 90 6.85 10.91 3.92
C LEU A 90 6.38 11.14 5.36
N GLN A 91 7.06 12.04 6.07
CA GLN A 91 6.73 12.38 7.45
C GLN A 91 5.72 13.53 7.49
N VAL A 92 4.56 13.27 8.09
CA VAL A 92 3.48 14.25 8.23
C VAL A 92 2.87 14.10 9.62
N PRO A 93 2.60 15.19 10.36
CA PRO A 93 1.92 15.11 11.65
C PRO A 93 0.50 14.52 11.54
N ASP A 94 0.11 13.69 12.51
CA ASP A 94 -1.20 13.02 12.55
C ASP A 94 -2.39 13.99 12.43
N ALA A 95 -2.30 15.18 13.04
CA ALA A 95 -3.34 16.19 12.95
C ALA A 95 -3.58 16.67 11.51
N GLU A 96 -2.51 16.79 10.71
CA GLU A 96 -2.60 17.15 9.30
C GLU A 96 -3.11 15.96 8.46
N LEU A 97 -2.69 14.74 8.78
CA LEU A 97 -3.21 13.53 8.14
C LEU A 97 -4.73 13.40 8.33
N LEU A 98 -5.23 13.56 9.55
CA LEU A 98 -6.66 13.51 9.87
C LEU A 98 -7.45 14.53 9.04
N LYS A 99 -6.99 15.80 9.03
CA LYS A 99 -7.62 16.87 8.27
C LYS A 99 -7.67 16.55 6.76
N ARG A 100 -6.57 16.08 6.17
CA ARG A 100 -6.49 15.75 4.75
C ARG A 100 -7.40 14.58 4.38
N LEU A 101 -7.47 13.56 5.24
CA LEU A 101 -8.31 12.38 5.01
C LEU A 101 -9.81 12.73 5.09
N LEU A 102 -10.22 13.51 6.09
CA LEU A 102 -11.61 13.98 6.19
C LEU A 102 -12.02 14.86 4.99
N SER A 103 -11.14 15.77 4.57
CA SER A 103 -11.40 16.60 3.37
C SER A 103 -11.52 15.74 2.10
N ARG A 104 -10.74 14.66 2.00
CA ARG A 104 -10.82 13.72 0.87
C ARG A 104 -12.15 12.97 0.86
N ALA A 105 -12.70 12.62 2.02
CA ALA A 105 -14.03 12.03 2.12
C ALA A 105 -15.11 12.91 1.46
N GLU A 106 -15.04 14.23 1.70
CA GLU A 106 -15.98 15.21 1.15
C GLU A 106 -15.81 15.42 -0.36
N ILE A 107 -14.56 15.50 -0.83
CA ILE A 107 -14.26 15.82 -2.24
C ILE A 107 -14.40 14.60 -3.15
N GLU A 108 -13.96 13.43 -2.70
CA GLU A 108 -13.88 12.21 -3.51
C GLU A 108 -14.96 11.17 -3.18
N GLY A 109 -15.77 11.39 -2.14
CA GLY A 109 -16.82 10.45 -1.73
C GLY A 109 -16.30 9.13 -1.16
N ARG A 110 -15.11 9.14 -0.54
CA ARG A 110 -14.49 7.94 0.06
C ARG A 110 -15.16 7.55 1.37
N ALA A 111 -15.96 6.48 1.35
CA ALA A 111 -16.73 6.00 2.50
C ALA A 111 -15.85 5.55 3.70
N ASP A 112 -14.62 5.13 3.42
CA ASP A 112 -13.61 4.65 4.36
C ASP A 112 -12.75 5.77 4.96
N ASP A 113 -13.01 7.03 4.64
CA ASP A 113 -12.34 8.20 5.21
C ASP A 113 -13.21 8.88 6.29
N ASN A 114 -13.67 8.11 7.28
CA ASN A 114 -14.36 8.63 8.47
C ASN A 114 -13.45 8.58 9.71
N GLU A 115 -13.79 9.33 10.76
CA GLU A 115 -12.93 9.49 11.94
C GLU A 115 -12.52 8.16 12.61
N VAL A 116 -13.44 7.21 12.71
CA VAL A 116 -13.17 5.89 13.31
C VAL A 116 -12.18 5.10 12.45
N THR A 117 -12.45 5.02 11.15
CA THR A 117 -11.59 4.31 10.20
C THR A 117 -10.20 4.96 10.09
N ILE A 118 -10.13 6.29 10.11
CA ILE A 118 -8.85 7.02 10.07
C ILE A 118 -8.01 6.73 11.32
N LYS A 119 -8.61 6.74 12.51
CA LYS A 119 -7.91 6.38 13.75
C LYS A 119 -7.35 4.95 13.67
N ASN A 120 -8.16 3.98 13.23
CA ASN A 120 -7.68 2.61 13.08
C ASN A 120 -6.55 2.49 12.04
N ARG A 121 -6.58 3.29 10.97
CA ARG A 121 -5.49 3.35 9.97
C ARG A 121 -4.18 3.86 10.56
N LEU A 122 -4.23 4.91 11.38
CA LEU A 122 -3.04 5.44 12.06
C LEU A 122 -2.48 4.42 13.06
N ASP A 123 -3.35 3.76 13.83
CA ASP A 123 -2.94 2.69 14.74
C ASP A 123 -2.28 1.51 14.01
N ASN A 124 -2.88 1.07 12.89
CA ASN A 124 -2.31 0.02 12.06
C ASN A 124 -0.97 0.45 11.45
N TYR A 125 -0.84 1.69 10.97
CA TYR A 125 0.42 2.24 10.45
C TYR A 125 1.52 2.19 11.52
N ASN A 126 1.25 2.70 12.72
CA ASN A 126 2.22 2.74 13.82
C ASN A 126 2.66 1.34 14.24
N LYS A 127 1.74 0.37 14.27
CA LYS A 127 2.04 -1.01 14.70
C LYS A 127 2.75 -1.84 13.63
N LYS A 128 2.36 -1.68 12.37
CA LYS A 128 2.73 -2.62 11.30
C LYS A 128 3.67 -2.03 10.26
N THR A 129 3.49 -0.75 9.94
CA THR A 129 4.23 -0.08 8.87
C THR A 129 5.45 0.66 9.40
N LEU A 130 5.40 1.25 10.59
CA LEU A 130 6.55 1.95 11.18
C LEU A 130 7.83 1.08 11.29
N PRO A 131 7.77 -0.22 11.62
CA PRO A 131 8.94 -1.11 11.59
C PRO A 131 9.64 -1.22 10.23
N LEU A 132 8.98 -0.85 9.13
CA LEU A 132 9.61 -0.81 7.80
C LEU A 132 10.71 0.24 7.68
N LEU A 133 10.69 1.28 8.52
CA LEU A 133 11.75 2.27 8.52
C LEU A 133 13.08 1.61 8.90
N ASP A 134 13.11 0.85 10.00
CA ASP A 134 14.30 0.12 10.42
C ASP A 134 14.71 -0.93 9.39
N PHE A 135 13.72 -1.65 8.83
CA PHE A 135 13.93 -2.64 7.77
C PHE A 135 14.67 -2.05 6.55
N TYR A 136 14.23 -0.91 6.03
CA TYR A 136 14.83 -0.28 4.86
C TYR A 136 16.09 0.53 5.19
N ALA A 137 16.20 1.08 6.40
CA ALA A 137 17.39 1.77 6.89
C ALA A 137 18.58 0.80 7.00
N ALA A 138 18.37 -0.38 7.61
CA ALA A 138 19.39 -1.43 7.72
C ALA A 138 19.91 -1.89 6.35
N ARG A 139 19.07 -1.80 5.30
CA ARG A 139 19.40 -2.13 3.91
C ARG A 139 19.99 -0.97 3.11
N LYS A 140 20.15 0.22 3.71
CA LYS A 140 20.58 1.48 3.04
C LYS A 140 19.66 1.92 1.89
N LYS A 141 18.40 1.50 1.94
CA LYS A 141 17.37 1.80 0.94
C LYS A 141 16.42 2.90 1.38
N LEU A 142 16.37 3.22 2.67
CA LEU A 142 15.53 4.32 3.17
C LEU A 142 16.08 5.68 2.70
N SER A 143 15.17 6.55 2.26
CA SER A 143 15.38 7.94 1.91
C SER A 143 14.33 8.83 2.57
#